data_AF-Q04HH9-F1
#
_entry.id   AF-Q04HH9-F1
#
_cell.length_a   1.000
_cell.length_b   1.000
_cell.length_c   1.000
_cell.angle_alpha   90.00
_cell.angle_beta   90.00
_cell.angle_gamma   90.00
#
_symmetry.space_group_name_H-M   'P 1'
#
loop_
_entity.id
_entity.type
_entity.pdbx_description
1 polymer ?
#
loop_
_entity_poly.entity_id
_entity_poly.type
_entity_poly.pdbx_seq_one_letter_code
_entity_poly.pdbx_strand_id
1 'polypeptide(L)' 'MLIKVYTDQSIQSVATKKCLSNHHVDFKEIKAIGNKKVFDYLRKVKAKMLPYVETENDSWSGYRPDRLRKMIENKS' A
#
# COMPACT_ATOMS: atom_id res chain seq x y z
N MET A 1 14.41 1.11 -0.98
CA MET A 1 13.22 0.46 -0.36
C MET A 1 12.10 0.42 -1.37
N LEU A 2 11.73 -0.78 -1.82
CA LEU A 2 10.60 -0.98 -2.73
C LEU A 2 9.28 -1.03 -1.93
N ILE A 3 8.45 0.00 -2.05
CA ILE A 3 7.07 -0.03 -1.55
C ILE A 3 6.15 -0.22 -2.74
N LYS A 4 5.24 -1.20 -2.66
CA LYS A 4 4.11 -1.33 -3.57
C LYS A 4 2.83 -1.00 -2.81
N VAL A 5 2.00 -0.16 -3.40
CA VAL A 5 0.68 0.16 -2.87
C VAL A 5 -0.34 -0.26 -3.91
N TYR A 6 -1.05 -1.34 -3.61
CA TYR A 6 -2.17 -1.79 -4.41
C TYR A 6 -3.39 -0.96 -4.02
N THR A 7 -4.02 -0.30 -4.99
CA THR A 7 -5.06 0.72 -4.73
C THR A 7 -6.37 0.45 -5.44
N ASP A 8 -7.42 1.02 -4.87
CA ASP A 8 -8.73 1.23 -5.47
C ASP A 8 -9.10 2.73 -5.41
N GLN A 9 -10.38 3.05 -5.66
CA GLN A 9 -10.91 4.41 -5.59
C GLN A 9 -11.36 4.82 -4.16
N SER A 10 -11.06 4.02 -3.13
CA SER A 10 -11.47 4.34 -1.77
C SER A 10 -10.67 5.50 -1.18
N ILE A 11 -11.28 6.18 -0.19
CA ILE A 11 -10.60 7.23 0.58
C ILE A 11 -9.36 6.71 1.32
N GLN A 12 -9.31 5.41 1.66
CA GLN A 12 -8.16 4.79 2.31
C GLN A 12 -6.95 4.69 1.36
N SER A 13 -7.20 4.35 0.09
CA SER A 13 -6.17 4.34 -0.96
C SER A 13 -5.61 5.75 -1.18
N VAL A 14 -6.49 6.77 -1.21
CA VAL A 14 -6.08 8.18 -1.32
C VAL A 14 -5.25 8.61 -0.10
N ALA A 15 -5.71 8.31 1.11
CA ALA A 15 -5.02 8.67 2.35
C ALA A 15 -3.62 8.02 2.47
N THR A 16 -3.51 6.74 2.12
CA THR A 16 -2.23 6.02 2.12
C THR A 16 -1.22 6.66 1.18
N LYS A 17 -1.63 6.93 -0.08
CA LYS A 17 -0.77 7.58 -1.06
C LYS A 17 -0.38 8.98 -0.62
N LYS A 18 -1.34 9.77 -0.12
CA LYS A 18 -1.07 11.14 0.35
C LYS A 18 -0.08 11.16 1.51
N CYS A 19 -0.20 10.23 2.46
CA CYS A 19 0.77 10.09 3.55
C CYS A 19 2.18 9.83 3.00
N LEU A 20 2.34 8.83 2.13
CA LEU A 20 3.64 8.51 1.53
C LEU A 20 4.22 9.70 0.75
N SER A 21 3.42 10.34 -0.09
CA SER A 21 3.84 11.52 -0.87
C SER A 21 4.23 12.71 0.01
N ASN A 22 3.47 13.00 1.07
CA ASN A 22 3.77 14.10 1.99
C ASN A 22 5.10 13.90 2.73
N HIS A 23 5.50 12.64 2.95
CA HIS A 23 6.77 12.29 3.57
C HIS A 23 7.89 12.00 2.55
N HIS A 24 7.71 12.38 1.28
CA HIS A 24 8.68 12.17 0.19
C HIS A 24 9.14 10.71 0.06
N VAL A 25 8.22 9.77 0.31
CA VAL A 25 8.49 8.34 0.18
C VAL A 25 8.08 7.86 -1.20
N ASP A 26 9.05 7.38 -1.97
CA ASP A 26 8.77 6.71 -3.23
C ASP A 26 8.01 5.40 -3.03
N PHE A 27 6.98 5.20 -3.85
CA PHE A 27 6.21 3.96 -3.90
C PHE A 27 5.70 3.69 -5.32
N LYS A 28 5.48 2.42 -5.62
CA LYS A 28 4.84 1.96 -6.86
C LYS A 28 3.36 1.78 -6.62
N GLU A 29 2.53 2.63 -7.22
CA GLU A 29 1.08 2.43 -7.26
C GLU A 29 0.72 1.30 -8.24
N ILE A 30 -0.15 0.39 -7.81
CA ILE A 30 -0.70 -0.68 -8.64
C ILE A 30 -2.22 -0.66 -8.51
N LYS A 31 -2.91 -0.17 -9.54
CA LYS A 31 -4.38 -0.12 -9.55
C LYS A 31 -4.96 -1.53 -9.66
N ALA A 32 -5.81 -1.91 -8.70
CA ALA A 32 -6.43 -3.24 -8.67
C ALA A 32 -7.66 -3.33 -9.58
N ILE A 33 -8.46 -2.26 -9.69
CA ILE A 33 -9.70 -2.24 -10.46
C ILE A 33 -9.43 -2.59 -11.93
N GLY A 34 -10.17 -3.58 -12.45
CA GLY A 34 -10.05 -4.05 -13.83
C GLY A 34 -8.82 -4.91 -14.13
N ASN A 35 -7.97 -5.20 -13.14
CA ASN A 35 -6.74 -5.97 -13.35
C ASN A 35 -6.84 -7.36 -12.70
N LYS A 36 -7.25 -8.37 -13.49
CA LYS A 36 -7.39 -9.75 -13.01
C LYS A 36 -6.11 -10.30 -12.38
N LYS A 37 -4.94 -10.03 -12.96
CA LYS A 37 -3.65 -10.50 -12.43
C LYS A 37 -3.37 -9.94 -11.04
N VAL A 38 -3.74 -8.69 -10.79
CA VAL A 38 -3.61 -8.06 -9.47
C VAL A 38 -4.60 -8.67 -8.48
N PHE A 39 -5.86 -8.93 -8.87
CA PHE A 39 -6.81 -9.60 -7.99
C PHE A 39 -6.37 -11.03 -7.61
N ASP A 40 -5.87 -11.80 -8.57
CA ASP A 40 -5.36 -13.15 -8.33
C ASP A 40 -4.16 -13.10 -7.36
N TYR A 41 -3.28 -12.10 -7.53
CA TYR A 41 -2.18 -11.84 -6.60
C TYR A 41 -2.67 -11.51 -5.18
N LEU A 42 -3.58 -10.53 -5.06
CA LEU A 42 -4.14 -10.08 -3.77
C LEU A 42 -4.82 -11.23 -3.02
N ARG A 43 -5.50 -12.13 -3.76
CA ARG A 43 -6.08 -13.35 -3.19
C ARG A 43 -5.00 -14.30 -2.66
N LYS A 44 -3.93 -14.52 -3.43
CA LYS A 44 -2.80 -15.38 -3.03
C LYS A 44 -2.12 -14.89 -1.75
N VAL A 45 -1.90 -13.58 -1.62
CA VAL A 45 -1.30 -12.97 -0.42
C VAL A 45 -2.31 -12.74 0.72
N LYS A 46 -3.55 -13.21 0.56
CA LYS A 46 -4.63 -13.09 1.55
C LYS A 46 -4.89 -11.64 1.98
N ALA A 47 -4.76 -10.70 1.04
CA ALA A 47 -5.11 -9.30 1.28
C ALA A 47 -6.60 -9.21 1.62
N LYS A 48 -6.92 -8.59 2.76
CA LYS A 48 -8.30 -8.51 3.27
C LYS A 48 -9.07 -7.33 2.68
N MET A 49 -8.37 -6.24 2.37
CA MET A 49 -8.94 -5.02 1.78
C MET A 49 -7.84 -4.19 1.13
N LEU A 50 -8.26 -3.20 0.33
CA LEU A 50 -7.40 -2.18 -0.23
C LEU A 50 -7.43 -0.90 0.63
N PRO A 51 -6.34 -0.12 0.64
CA PRO A 51 -5.08 -0.40 -0.05
C PRO A 51 -4.34 -1.58 0.59
N TYR A 52 -3.66 -2.39 -0.21
CA TYR A 52 -2.71 -3.38 0.29
C TYR A 52 -1.31 -2.82 0.10
N VAL A 53 -0.57 -2.67 1.18
CA VAL A 53 0.80 -2.15 1.16
C VAL A 53 1.74 -3.31 1.36
N GLU A 54 2.73 -3.40 0.49
CA GLU A 54 3.80 -4.38 0.54
C GLU A 54 5.13 -3.64 0.55
N THR A 55 5.96 -4.00 1.51
CA THR A 55 7.34 -3.55 1.65
C THR A 55 8.26 -4.78 1.56
N GLU A 56 9.57 -4.57 1.67
CA GLU A 56 10.55 -5.67 1.66
C GLU A 56 10.35 -6.66 2.82
N ASN A 57 9.91 -6.20 4.00
CA ASN A 57 9.87 -7.01 5.21
C ASN A 57 8.48 -7.13 5.86
N ASP A 58 7.48 -6.40 5.37
CA ASP A 58 6.15 -6.36 5.97
C ASP A 58 5.07 -6.09 4.92
N SER A 59 3.85 -6.50 5.23
CA SER A 59 2.67 -6.18 4.41
C SER A 59 1.42 -6.05 5.26
N TRP A 60 0.49 -5.20 4.81
CA TRP A 60 -0.77 -5.01 5.51
C TRP A 60 -1.88 -4.55 4.56
N SER A 61 -3.12 -4.76 4.99
CA SER A 61 -4.32 -4.25 4.33
C SER A 61 -4.90 -3.04 5.05
N GLY A 62 -5.55 -2.16 4.28
CA GLY A 62 -6.21 -0.96 4.75
C GLY A 62 -5.25 0.20 5.04
N TYR A 63 -5.82 1.38 5.28
CA TYR A 63 -5.06 2.52 5.75
C TYR A 63 -4.61 2.31 7.21
N ARG A 64 -3.30 2.23 7.41
CA ARG A 64 -2.65 1.99 8.71
C ARG A 64 -1.61 3.08 8.99
N PRO A 65 -2.03 4.25 9.51
CA PRO A 65 -1.11 5.36 9.77
C PRO A 65 -0.01 5.00 10.77
N ASP A 66 -0.31 4.11 11.73
CA ASP A 66 0.64 3.54 12.69
C ASP A 66 1.80 2.83 11.98
N ARG A 67 1.49 1.96 11.02
CA ARG A 67 2.52 1.22 10.25
C ARG A 67 3.26 2.10 9.27
N LEU A 68 2.55 3.01 8.59
CA LEU A 68 3.16 3.98 7.68
C LEU A 68 4.18 4.84 8.40
N ARG A 69 3.82 5.39 9.56
CA ARG A 69 4.72 6.22 10.37
C ARG A 69 5.96 5.46 10.81
N LYS A 70 5.79 4.25 11.39
CA LYS A 70 6.92 3.41 11.81
C LYS A 70 7.86 3.11 10.64
N MET A 71 7.31 2.80 9.47
CA MET A 71 8.08 2.54 8.26
C MET A 71 8.83 3.79 7.76
N ILE A 72 8.21 4.97 7.85
CA ILE A 72 8.83 6.25 7.48
C ILE A 72 9.95 6.63 8.45
N GLU A 73 9.73 6.48 9.75
CA GLU A 73 10.73 6.81 10.79
C GLU A 73 11.96 5.90 10.68
N ASN A 74 11.78 4.60 10.37
CA ASN A 74 12.89 3.66 10.16
C ASN A 74 13.72 3.93 8.89
N LYS A 75 13.35 4.91 8.05
CA LYS A 75 14.14 5.36 6.89
C LYS A 75 15.06 6.55 7.21
N SER A 76 14.89 7.20 8.36
CA SER A 76 15.73 8.31 8.82
C SER A 76 16.96 7.78 9.55
#